data_AF-A0A3C0Q5Z2-F1
#
_entry.id   AF-A0A3C0Q5Z2-F1
#
_cell.length_a   1.000
_cell.length_b   1.000
_cell.length_c   1.000
_cell.angle_alpha   90.00
_cell.angle_beta   90.00
_cell.angle_gamma   90.00
#
_symmetry.space_group_name_H-M   'P 1'
#
loop_
_entity.id
_entity.type
_entity.pdbx_description
1 polymer ?
#
loop_
_entity_poly.entity_id
_entity_poly.type
_entity_poly.pdbx_seq_one_letter_code
_entity_poly.pdbx_strand_id
1 'polypeptide(L)' 'GPNFEFATETRDELFYNKERLLENGDRWEAQIARNLVAVSPYR' A
#
# COMPACT_ATOMS: atom_id res chain seq x y z
N GLY A 1 2.98 -2.89 1.86
CA GLY A 1 2.52 -3.24 0.50
C GLY A 1 3.72 -3.35 -0.42
N PRO A 2 3.53 -3.73 -1.69
CA PRO A 2 4.61 -3.88 -2.69
C PRO A 2 5.24 -2.55 -3.12
N ASN A 3 4.72 -1.41 -2.66
CA ASN A 3 5.20 -0.09 -3.04
C ASN A 3 6.46 0.28 -2.25
N PHE A 4 7.63 0.26 -2.91
CA PHE A 4 8.92 0.65 -2.34
C PHE A 4 9.40 2.03 -2.82
N GLU A 5 8.77 2.56 -3.87
CA GLU A 5 9.12 3.86 -4.47
C GLU A 5 8.07 4.90 -4.06
N PHE A 6 8.20 5.42 -2.84
CA PHE A 6 7.35 6.48 -2.30
C PHE A 6 8.16 7.71 -1.85
N ALA A 7 9.37 7.88 -2.38
CA ALA A 7 10.18 9.05 -2.11
C ALA A 7 9.44 10.31 -2.57
N THR A 8 9.32 11.29 -1.68
CA THR A 8 8.64 12.57 -1.94
C THR A 8 9.60 13.73 -1.68
N GLU A 9 9.32 14.89 -2.28
CA GLU A 9 10.21 16.05 -2.22
C GLU A 9 10.16 16.74 -0.85
N THR A 10 9.05 16.56 -0.12
CA THR A 10 8.85 17.14 1.22
C THR A 10 8.44 16.09 2.24
N ARG A 11 8.75 16.36 3.51
CA ARG A 11 8.33 15.52 4.64
C ARG A 11 6.82 15.48 4.81
N ASP A 12 6.13 16.58 4.51
CA ASP A 12 4.69 16.66 4.70
C ASP A 12 3.94 15.68 3.79
N GLU A 13 4.50 15.39 2.62
CA GLU A 13 3.99 14.39 1.69
C GLU A 13 4.15 12.95 2.18
N LEU A 14 4.87 12.69 3.29
CA LEU A 14 4.93 11.37 3.93
C LEU A 14 3.81 11.18 4.97
N PHE A 15 3.12 12.25 5.38
CA PHE A 15 1.97 12.14 6.27
C PHE A 15 0.72 11.79 5.46
N TYR A 16 0.29 10.53 5.55
CA TYR A 16 -0.90 10.07 4.85
C TYR A 16 -2.15 10.31 5.67
N ASN A 17 -3.14 10.95 5.04
CA ASN A 17 -4.50 11.03 5.56
C ASN A 17 -5.30 9.78 5.16
N LYS A 18 -6.53 9.66 5.70
CA LYS A 18 -7.40 8.51 5.42
C LYS A 18 -7.67 8.32 3.93
N GLU A 19 -7.91 9.40 3.20
CA GLU A 19 -8.21 9.36 1.76
C GLU A 19 -7.03 8.79 0.97
N ARG A 20 -5.82 9.29 1.23
CA ARG A 20 -4.60 8.81 0.57
C ARG A 20 -4.31 7.34 0.88
N LEU A 21 -4.65 6.86 2.08
CA LEU A 21 -4.54 5.45 2.41
C LEU A 21 -5.53 4.59 1.64
N LEU A 22 -6.77 5.06 1.46
CA LEU A 22 -7.79 4.35 0.68
C LEU A 22 -7.42 4.30 -0.80
N GLU A 23 -7.00 5.42 -1.39
CA GLU A 23 -6.53 5.47 -2.78
C GLU A 23 -5.33 4.55 -3.03
N ASN A 24 -4.40 4.49 -2.08
CA ASN A 24 -3.29 3.56 -2.13
C ASN A 24 -3.76 2.10 -2.02
N GLY A 25 -4.78 1.83 -1.20
CA GLY A 25 -5.43 0.52 -1.13
C GLY A 25 -6.00 0.11 -2.48
N ASP A 26 -6.86 0.96 -3.05
CA ASP A 26 -7.51 0.72 -4.34
C ASP A 26 -6.50 0.47 -5.47
N ARG A 27 -5.41 1.25 -5.50
CA ARG A 27 -4.35 1.09 -6.50
C ARG A 27 -3.64 -0.27 -6.42
N TRP A 28 -3.46 -0.80 -5.21
CA TRP A 28 -2.67 -2.01 -4.97
C TRP A 28 -3.51 -3.25 -4.66
N GLU A 29 -4.84 -3.14 -4.65
CA GLU A 29 -5.78 -4.17 -4.23
C GLU A 29 -5.52 -5.53 -4.90
N ALA A 30 -5.29 -5.54 -6.21
CA ALA A 30 -5.01 -6.78 -6.96
C ALA A 30 -3.73 -7.50 -6.48
N GLN A 31 -2.69 -6.75 -6.11
CA GLN A 31 -1.44 -7.33 -5.62
C GLN A 31 -1.54 -7.69 -4.13
N ILE A 32 -2.24 -6.89 -3.33
CA ILE A 32 -2.53 -7.20 -1.93
C ILE A 32 -3.33 -8.51 -1.84
N ALA A 33 -4.36 -8.68 -2.67
CA ALA A 33 -5.16 -9.90 -2.73
C ALA A 33 -4.31 -11.13 -3.08
N ARG A 34 -3.43 -11.04 -4.09
CA ARG A 34 -2.50 -12.14 -4.45
C ARG A 34 -1.55 -12.48 -3.30
N ASN A 35 -1.01 -11.48 -2.63
CA ASN A 35 -0.12 -11.68 -1.49
C ASN A 35 -0.87 -12.36 -0.33
N LEU A 36 -2.09 -11.92 -0.02
CA LEU A 36 -2.91 -12.53 1.03
C LEU A 36 -3.19 -14.01 0.76
N VAL A 37 -3.51 -14.38 -0.48
CA VAL A 37 -3.69 -15.78 -0.88
C VAL A 37 -2.41 -16.58 -0.70
N ALA A 38 -1.26 -16.02 -1.11
CA ALA A 38 0.04 -16.69 -1.00
C ALA A 38 0.52 -16.89 0.45
N VAL A 39 0.20 -15.96 1.36
CA VAL A 39 0.61 -16.04 2.78
C VAL A 39 -0.45 -16.74 3.65
N SER A 40 -1.67 -16.92 3.16
CA SER A 40 -2.78 -17.60 3.86
C SER A 40 -2.39 -18.94 4.52
N PRO A 41 -1.56 -19.82 3.90
CA PRO A 41 -1.15 -21.09 4.53
C PRO A 41 -0.19 -20.96 5.71
N TYR A 42 0.40 -19.78 5.93
CA TYR A 42 1.45 -19.53 6.93
C TYR A 42 1.03 -18.49 7.98
N ARG A 43 -0.26 -18.14 8.02
CA ARG A 43 -0.83 -17.12 8.91
C ARG A 43 -1.73 -17.73 9.97
#